data_AF-A0A4P5VTQ3-F1
#
_entry.id   AF-A0A4P5VTQ3-F1
#
_cell.length_a   1.000
_cell.length_b   1.000
_cell.length_c   1.000
_cell.angle_alpha   90.00
_cell.angle_beta   90.00
_cell.angle_gamma   90.00
#
_symmetry.space_group_name_H-M   'P 1'
#
loop_
_entity.id
_entity.type
_entity.pdbx_description
1 polymer ?
#
loop_
_entity_poly.entity_id
_entity_poly.type
_entity_poly.pdbx_seq_one_letter_code
_entity_poly.pdbx_strand_id
1 'polypeptide(L)'
;MRIFRAVLPFVLLGCLPDIPDSGEAGDSADTGSGDTADTGDTGDTSDTGDTSDTGDTADTGDTADTGETGDTSDTSETGDTSDTADTDCGAVYADADGDGYGDPSAPDNECDDTGATVADNTDCDDTDPAVNPDAAEVKDRKDNDCDGSVDESAAVDADGDGYDSSTDCDDTDASVYPGAKEVRDGVDNDCDGAVDESAAVDADGDGYDTSSDCDDADAAVYPGATEVADGVDNDCDGMVDEAAGVDADGDGYDTSTDCDDSDATVYPGAKEVRDGLDNDCNGIVDG
;
A
#
# COMPACT_ATOMS: atom_id res chain seq x y z
N MET A 1 -55.49 -23.64 -29.95
CA MET A 1 -54.56 -23.77 -28.81
C MET A 1 -54.81 -22.56 -27.91
N ARG A 2 -55.46 -22.77 -26.76
CA ARG A 2 -55.55 -21.77 -25.68
C ARG A 2 -54.30 -21.90 -24.79
N ILE A 3 -54.05 -20.91 -23.94
CA ILE A 3 -53.08 -20.83 -22.79
C ILE A 3 -51.93 -19.84 -23.08
N PHE A 4 -51.58 -18.84 -22.27
CA PHE A 4 -52.11 -18.20 -21.04
C PHE A 4 -51.45 -16.79 -20.99
N ARG A 5 -52.20 -15.71 -20.70
CA ARG A 5 -51.65 -14.39 -20.34
C ARG A 5 -51.21 -14.46 -18.87
N ALA A 6 -49.94 -14.21 -18.58
CA ALA A 6 -49.45 -14.02 -17.23
C ALA A 6 -49.77 -12.59 -16.78
N VAL A 7 -50.57 -12.49 -15.72
CA VAL A 7 -50.83 -11.26 -14.97
C VAL A 7 -49.90 -11.35 -13.75
N LEU A 8 -48.87 -10.49 -13.68
CA LEU A 8 -48.12 -10.28 -12.45
C LEU A 8 -48.94 -9.38 -11.50
N PRO A 9 -49.07 -9.72 -10.21
CA PRO A 9 -49.75 -8.85 -9.26
C PRO A 9 -48.79 -7.78 -8.75
N PHE A 10 -49.30 -6.55 -8.84
CA PHE A 10 -48.94 -5.37 -8.06
C PHE A 10 -48.76 -5.75 -6.58
N VAL A 11 -47.57 -5.51 -6.01
CA VAL A 11 -47.34 -5.53 -4.56
C VAL A 11 -47.23 -4.08 -4.10
N LEU A 12 -48.23 -3.70 -3.31
CA LEU A 12 -48.40 -2.40 -2.69
C LEU A 12 -47.84 -2.44 -1.26
N LEU A 13 -47.07 -1.40 -0.91
CA LEU A 13 -46.95 -0.76 0.40
C LEU A 13 -46.39 -1.58 1.59
N GLY A 14 -45.22 -1.12 2.07
CA GLY A 14 -44.74 -1.39 3.42
C GLY A 14 -43.70 -0.35 3.84
N CYS A 15 -44.15 0.73 4.50
CA CYS A 15 -43.31 1.61 5.30
C CYS A 15 -42.52 0.79 6.34
N LEU A 16 -41.22 1.04 6.45
CA LEU A 16 -40.41 0.75 7.64
C LEU A 16 -39.82 2.07 8.18
N PRO A 17 -39.49 2.15 9.48
CA PRO A 17 -39.86 3.27 10.35
C PRO A 17 -38.69 4.18 10.74
N ASP A 18 -39.07 5.33 11.27
CA ASP A 18 -38.24 6.32 11.96
C ASP A 18 -37.15 5.72 12.86
N ILE A 19 -35.90 6.14 12.63
CA ILE A 19 -34.78 5.95 13.56
C ILE A 19 -34.71 7.20 14.47
N PRO A 20 -34.76 7.04 15.80
CA PRO A 20 -34.79 8.18 16.71
C PRO A 20 -33.39 8.77 16.96
N ASP A 21 -33.42 10.09 17.06
CA ASP A 21 -32.50 11.00 17.76
C ASP A 21 -31.95 10.41 19.08
N SER A 22 -30.64 10.51 19.28
CA SER A 22 -30.01 10.42 20.60
C SER A 22 -28.90 11.45 20.73
N GLY A 23 -29.26 12.58 21.34
CA GLY A 23 -28.34 13.56 21.88
C GLY A 23 -27.57 13.09 23.11
N GLU A 24 -26.41 13.71 23.25
CA GLU A 24 -25.66 14.13 24.45
C GLU A 24 -25.74 13.33 25.77
N ALA A 25 -24.58 12.90 26.26
CA ALA A 25 -24.12 13.11 27.64
C ALA A 25 -22.68 12.59 27.84
N GLY A 26 -21.89 13.27 28.67
CA GLY A 26 -20.88 12.59 29.49
C GLY A 26 -19.56 13.32 29.74
N ASP A 27 -19.55 14.17 30.75
CA ASP A 27 -18.39 14.82 31.36
C ASP A 27 -17.55 13.85 32.22
N SER A 28 -16.25 14.17 32.34
CA SER A 28 -15.29 13.89 33.42
C SER A 28 -15.10 12.47 34.02
N ALA A 29 -13.85 11.98 33.96
CA ALA A 29 -13.24 11.26 35.09
C ALA A 29 -11.70 11.39 35.09
N ASP A 30 -11.23 12.19 36.04
CA ASP A 30 -9.91 12.15 36.68
C ASP A 30 -9.75 10.86 37.50
N THR A 31 -8.66 10.12 37.27
CA THR A 31 -8.13 9.18 38.26
C THR A 31 -6.60 9.18 38.23
N GLY A 32 -5.99 9.83 39.22
CA GLY A 32 -4.59 9.62 39.59
C GLY A 32 -4.37 8.33 40.42
N SER A 33 -3.18 7.76 40.27
CA SER A 33 -2.41 6.93 41.24
C SER A 33 -1.11 6.57 40.51
N GLY A 34 0.09 6.95 40.91
CA GLY A 34 0.62 6.87 42.27
C GLY A 34 1.03 5.43 42.53
N ASP A 35 2.33 5.11 42.45
CA ASP A 35 2.97 4.16 43.36
C ASP A 35 4.50 4.21 43.23
N THR A 36 5.12 4.55 44.35
CA THR A 36 6.54 4.43 44.66
C THR A 36 6.79 3.15 45.46
N ALA A 37 7.89 2.47 45.13
CA ALA A 37 8.69 1.56 45.95
C ALA A 37 8.04 0.28 46.51
N ASP A 38 8.67 -0.88 46.25
CA ASP A 38 9.29 -1.63 47.34
C ASP A 38 10.34 -2.66 46.86
N THR A 39 11.06 -3.12 47.87
CA THR A 39 12.35 -3.79 47.98
C THR A 39 12.29 -5.32 48.08
N GLY A 40 13.45 -5.98 48.01
CA GLY A 40 13.73 -7.33 48.54
C GLY A 40 13.94 -8.41 47.47
N ASP A 41 15.14 -8.82 47.09
CA ASP A 41 16.20 -9.58 47.79
C ASP A 41 16.05 -11.12 47.72
N THR A 42 17.18 -11.79 47.44
CA THR A 42 17.59 -13.23 47.53
C THR A 42 18.57 -13.52 46.36
N GLY A 43 19.89 -13.52 46.57
CA GLY A 43 20.71 -14.66 47.04
C GLY A 43 21.23 -15.44 45.83
N ASP A 44 22.50 -15.80 45.62
CA ASP A 44 23.64 -15.99 46.52
C ASP A 44 24.92 -16.21 45.66
N THR A 45 26.07 -16.31 46.35
CA THR A 45 27.38 -16.91 45.96
C THR A 45 28.57 -15.98 45.66
N SER A 46 29.25 -15.62 46.76
CA SER A 46 30.67 -15.91 47.05
C SER A 46 31.75 -15.62 46.00
N ASP A 47 32.59 -14.60 46.24
CA ASP A 47 33.92 -14.79 46.85
C ASP A 47 34.70 -13.46 46.88
N THR A 48 35.01 -12.99 48.09
CA THR A 48 36.01 -11.95 48.34
C THR A 48 36.96 -12.45 49.41
N GLY A 49 38.25 -12.46 49.09
CA GLY A 49 39.31 -12.87 50.00
C GLY A 49 40.69 -12.52 49.45
N ASP A 50 40.95 -11.21 49.40
CA ASP A 50 42.22 -10.52 49.64
C ASP A 50 43.55 -11.09 49.11
N THR A 51 44.11 -10.29 48.21
CA THR A 51 45.54 -10.10 47.97
C THR A 51 46.29 -9.68 49.24
N SER A 52 47.33 -10.42 49.60
CA SER A 52 48.49 -9.93 50.38
C SER A 52 49.65 -10.89 50.09
N ASP A 53 50.67 -10.40 49.39
CA ASP A 53 51.90 -9.82 49.93
C ASP A 53 53.02 -10.87 50.06
N THR A 54 54.01 -10.67 49.19
CA THR A 54 55.46 -10.80 49.44
C THR A 54 55.89 -11.87 50.43
N GLY A 55 56.35 -12.99 49.87
CA GLY A 55 57.19 -13.94 50.58
C GLY A 55 58.53 -13.32 50.95
N ASP A 56 58.88 -13.44 52.23
CA ASP A 56 60.25 -13.33 52.69
C ASP A 56 60.51 -14.29 53.87
N THR A 57 61.64 -14.98 53.74
CA THR A 57 62.49 -15.56 54.79
C THR A 57 62.06 -16.84 55.55
N ALA A 58 62.72 -17.93 55.15
CA ALA A 58 63.53 -18.88 55.94
C ALA A 58 62.95 -19.49 57.24
N ASP A 59 62.91 -20.82 57.35
CA ASP A 59 63.97 -21.57 58.06
C ASP A 59 63.86 -23.11 57.91
N THR A 60 65.04 -23.73 57.90
CA THR A 60 65.45 -25.11 58.25
C THR A 60 64.73 -26.36 57.71
N GLY A 61 65.56 -27.19 57.05
CA GLY A 61 65.63 -28.61 57.38
C GLY A 61 65.58 -29.57 56.19
N ASP A 62 66.71 -29.80 55.51
CA ASP A 62 67.38 -31.10 55.63
C ASP A 62 68.71 -31.15 54.88
N THR A 63 69.64 -31.87 55.50
CA THR A 63 71.04 -31.98 55.15
C THR A 63 71.28 -33.37 54.58
N ALA A 64 71.96 -33.46 53.43
CA ALA A 64 72.84 -34.54 52.95
C ALA A 64 72.71 -34.66 51.43
N ASP A 65 73.73 -34.93 50.62
CA ASP A 65 75.18 -34.88 50.71
C ASP A 65 75.65 -35.17 49.27
N THR A 66 76.88 -34.78 48.93
CA THR A 66 77.72 -35.27 47.83
C THR A 66 77.47 -34.84 46.37
N GLY A 67 78.51 -34.25 45.77
CA GLY A 67 78.87 -34.43 44.35
C GLY A 67 79.09 -33.17 43.53
N GLU A 68 80.06 -32.33 43.89
CA GLU A 68 81.24 -31.98 43.06
C GLU A 68 81.01 -31.33 41.67
N THR A 69 81.32 -30.03 41.63
CA THR A 69 82.12 -29.28 40.64
C THR A 69 82.00 -29.58 39.14
N GLY A 70 81.65 -28.54 38.37
CA GLY A 70 81.93 -28.49 36.94
C GLY A 70 81.39 -27.23 36.28
N ASP A 71 82.00 -26.07 36.57
CA ASP A 71 81.82 -24.86 35.77
C ASP A 71 82.35 -25.04 34.33
N THR A 72 81.54 -24.53 33.40
CA THR A 72 81.88 -23.89 32.12
C THR A 72 82.80 -24.60 31.11
N SER A 73 82.21 -25.00 29.98
CA SER A 73 82.81 -25.02 28.63
C SER A 73 81.64 -25.08 27.64
N ASP A 74 81.18 -23.95 27.12
CA ASP A 74 81.53 -23.43 25.80
C ASP A 74 81.19 -24.36 24.61
N THR A 75 80.60 -23.70 23.61
CA THR A 75 80.51 -24.04 22.18
C THR A 75 79.48 -25.08 21.73
N SER A 76 78.35 -24.53 21.23
CA SER A 76 78.01 -24.55 19.81
C SER A 76 78.00 -25.93 19.13
N GLU A 77 76.83 -26.55 19.06
CA GLU A 77 76.42 -27.24 17.84
C GLU A 77 75.17 -26.58 17.27
N THR A 78 75.42 -25.77 16.24
CA THR A 78 74.45 -25.43 15.21
C THR A 78 74.04 -26.72 14.51
N GLY A 79 72.76 -27.07 14.57
CA GLY A 79 72.28 -28.24 13.84
C GLY A 79 70.85 -28.63 14.17
N ASP A 80 69.91 -27.69 14.11
CA ASP A 80 68.54 -28.00 13.69
C ASP A 80 67.92 -26.75 13.06
N THR A 81 68.16 -26.60 11.77
CA THR A 81 67.26 -25.86 10.89
C THR A 81 66.14 -26.81 10.49
N SER A 82 65.09 -26.91 11.29
CA SER A 82 63.76 -27.35 10.85
C SER A 82 62.70 -27.13 11.92
N ASP A 83 62.61 -25.92 12.47
CA ASP A 83 61.28 -25.40 12.78
C ASP A 83 61.04 -24.34 11.71
N THR A 84 60.38 -24.80 10.65
CA THR A 84 59.71 -23.96 9.67
C THR A 84 59.06 -22.81 10.41
N ALA A 85 59.27 -21.60 9.87
CA ALA A 85 58.60 -20.40 10.31
C ALA A 85 57.20 -20.74 10.82
N ASP A 86 57.00 -20.53 12.12
CA ASP A 86 55.76 -20.02 12.68
C ASP A 86 55.41 -18.78 11.86
N THR A 87 54.89 -19.07 10.66
CA THR A 87 54.42 -18.08 9.73
C THR A 87 53.07 -17.77 10.34
N ASP A 88 53.04 -16.69 11.10
CA ASP A 88 51.83 -15.93 11.39
C ASP A 88 51.19 -15.59 10.03
N CYS A 89 50.51 -16.56 9.45
CA CYS A 89 49.48 -16.31 8.48
C CYS A 89 48.35 -15.70 9.27
N GLY A 90 47.96 -14.48 8.88
CA GLY A 90 46.74 -13.90 9.41
C GLY A 90 45.58 -14.89 9.31
N ALA A 91 44.61 -14.75 10.21
CA ALA A 91 43.43 -15.60 10.26
C ALA A 91 42.81 -15.72 8.85
N VAL A 92 42.71 -16.95 8.35
CA VAL A 92 41.95 -17.30 7.16
C VAL A 92 40.74 -18.12 7.57
N TYR A 93 39.74 -18.18 6.72
CA TYR A 93 38.42 -18.77 6.98
C TYR A 93 38.08 -19.73 5.86
N ALA A 94 37.39 -20.83 6.18
CA ALA A 94 36.95 -21.79 5.18
C ALA A 94 35.99 -21.11 4.19
N ASP A 95 36.16 -21.38 2.89
CA ASP A 95 35.31 -20.94 1.78
C ASP A 95 34.83 -22.22 1.06
N ALA A 96 33.77 -22.83 1.59
CA ALA A 96 33.32 -24.15 1.18
C ALA A 96 32.45 -24.12 -0.09
N ASP A 97 31.80 -23.00 -0.39
CA ASP A 97 31.00 -22.83 -1.61
C ASP A 97 31.70 -22.08 -2.76
N GLY A 98 32.84 -21.43 -2.47
CA GLY A 98 33.75 -20.85 -3.46
C GLY A 98 33.35 -19.46 -3.94
N ASP A 99 32.61 -18.68 -3.16
CA ASP A 99 32.16 -17.34 -3.53
C ASP A 99 33.16 -16.22 -3.18
N GLY A 100 34.17 -16.53 -2.37
CA GLY A 100 35.25 -15.63 -1.99
C GLY A 100 35.12 -15.01 -0.59
N TYR A 101 34.06 -15.34 0.14
CA TYR A 101 33.85 -15.05 1.56
C TYR A 101 33.96 -16.35 2.37
N GLY A 102 34.23 -16.25 3.67
CA GLY A 102 34.46 -17.44 4.49
C GLY A 102 33.74 -17.41 5.83
N ASP A 103 33.51 -18.59 6.39
CA ASP A 103 32.73 -18.77 7.63
C ASP A 103 33.45 -18.18 8.86
N PRO A 104 32.90 -17.14 9.53
CA PRO A 104 33.47 -16.56 10.75
C PRO A 104 33.56 -17.55 11.92
N SER A 105 32.79 -18.64 11.87
CA SER A 105 32.78 -19.71 12.88
C SER A 105 33.85 -20.78 12.63
N ALA A 106 34.53 -20.75 11.48
CA ALA A 106 35.55 -21.71 11.09
C ALA A 106 36.91 -21.05 10.75
N PRO A 107 37.57 -20.37 11.71
CA PRO A 107 38.91 -19.82 11.48
C PRO A 107 39.95 -20.94 11.36
N ASP A 108 40.73 -20.92 10.28
CA ASP A 108 41.95 -21.70 10.09
C ASP A 108 43.18 -20.83 10.39
N ASN A 109 43.95 -21.26 11.40
CA ASN A 109 45.18 -20.59 11.84
C ASN A 109 46.43 -21.38 11.46
N GLU A 110 46.28 -22.50 10.75
CA GLU A 110 47.34 -23.48 10.57
C GLU A 110 48.02 -23.33 9.21
N CYS A 111 47.47 -22.54 8.28
CA CYS A 111 48.07 -22.08 7.01
C CYS A 111 48.73 -23.17 6.13
N ASP A 112 48.46 -24.43 6.47
CA ASP A 112 48.90 -25.64 5.79
C ASP A 112 47.69 -26.39 5.22
N ASP A 113 46.53 -25.72 5.14
CA ASP A 113 45.34 -26.39 4.63
C ASP A 113 45.31 -26.43 3.10
N THR A 114 44.99 -27.62 2.62
CA THR A 114 44.80 -27.98 1.22
C THR A 114 43.41 -27.59 0.68
N GLY A 115 42.64 -26.83 1.48
CA GLY A 115 41.29 -26.34 1.19
C GLY A 115 41.27 -24.95 0.53
N ALA A 116 40.07 -24.53 0.10
CA ALA A 116 39.81 -23.15 -0.28
C ALA A 116 39.57 -22.34 1.00
N THR A 117 40.45 -21.37 1.27
CA THR A 117 40.35 -20.45 2.39
C THR A 117 40.52 -19.02 1.92
N VAL A 118 39.83 -18.09 2.58
CA VAL A 118 39.84 -16.66 2.27
C VAL A 118 40.07 -15.84 3.54
N ALA A 119 40.53 -14.60 3.39
CA ALA A 119 40.81 -13.72 4.53
C ALA A 119 39.56 -12.98 5.03
N ASP A 120 38.54 -12.87 4.17
CA ASP A 120 37.28 -12.24 4.52
C ASP A 120 36.37 -13.26 5.22
N ASN A 121 35.77 -12.88 6.34
CA ASN A 121 35.07 -13.79 7.25
C ASN A 121 33.60 -13.44 7.41
N THR A 122 33.05 -12.78 6.41
CA THR A 122 31.76 -12.10 6.48
C THR A 122 30.63 -12.93 5.88
N ASP A 123 30.89 -14.19 5.56
CA ASP A 123 29.89 -15.14 5.07
C ASP A 123 29.00 -15.65 6.21
N CYS A 124 27.69 -15.56 6.03
CA CYS A 124 26.69 -16.04 6.98
C CYS A 124 26.11 -17.43 6.63
N ASP A 125 26.35 -17.96 5.42
CA ASP A 125 26.00 -19.32 4.97
C ASP A 125 27.03 -19.87 3.96
N ASP A 126 28.17 -20.37 4.48
CA ASP A 126 29.31 -21.01 3.76
C ASP A 126 28.95 -22.32 3.02
N THR A 127 27.66 -22.53 2.74
CA THR A 127 27.17 -23.65 1.93
C THR A 127 26.37 -23.20 0.72
N ASP A 128 26.13 -21.90 0.55
CA ASP A 128 25.30 -21.30 -0.48
C ASP A 128 25.97 -20.05 -1.09
N PRO A 129 26.59 -20.16 -2.30
CA PRO A 129 27.39 -19.08 -2.89
C PRO A 129 26.55 -17.88 -3.38
N ALA A 130 25.25 -17.88 -3.07
CA ALA A 130 24.32 -16.78 -3.26
C ALA A 130 24.04 -15.99 -1.97
N VAL A 131 24.67 -16.38 -0.85
CA VAL A 131 24.53 -15.76 0.46
C VAL A 131 25.90 -15.23 0.89
N ASN A 132 26.14 -13.93 0.70
CA ASN A 132 27.39 -13.27 1.05
C ASN A 132 27.22 -11.75 1.08
N PRO A 133 28.15 -10.98 1.67
CA PRO A 133 28.05 -9.53 1.83
C PRO A 133 27.80 -8.68 0.57
N ASP A 134 28.12 -9.22 -0.61
CA ASP A 134 27.95 -8.54 -1.90
C ASP A 134 26.69 -9.05 -2.65
N ALA A 135 25.96 -10.02 -2.09
CA ALA A 135 24.72 -10.53 -2.65
C ALA A 135 23.61 -9.48 -2.56
N ALA A 136 22.56 -9.68 -3.36
CA ALA A 136 21.35 -8.88 -3.27
C ALA A 136 20.30 -9.67 -2.50
N GLU A 137 19.58 -9.00 -1.60
CA GLU A 137 18.43 -9.59 -0.92
C GLU A 137 17.40 -10.16 -1.88
N VAL A 138 16.92 -11.36 -1.58
CA VAL A 138 15.80 -12.01 -2.26
C VAL A 138 14.78 -12.48 -1.25
N LYS A 139 13.48 -12.43 -1.60
CA LYS A 139 12.34 -12.78 -0.71
C LYS A 139 12.25 -14.28 -0.36
N ASP A 140 13.28 -14.86 0.24
CA ASP A 140 13.34 -16.27 0.62
C ASP A 140 13.44 -16.49 2.15
N ARG A 141 13.37 -15.41 2.94
CA ARG A 141 13.53 -15.38 4.41
C ARG A 141 14.92 -15.76 4.89
N LYS A 142 15.94 -15.59 4.04
CA LYS A 142 17.34 -15.60 4.44
C LYS A 142 17.84 -14.16 4.47
N ASP A 143 18.92 -13.98 5.23
CA ASP A 143 19.80 -12.83 5.14
C ASP A 143 20.77 -13.18 4.01
N ASN A 144 20.51 -12.70 2.78
CA ASN A 144 21.34 -13.06 1.63
C ASN A 144 22.60 -12.19 1.58
N ASP A 145 22.52 -10.94 2.02
CA ASP A 145 23.63 -9.99 2.01
C ASP A 145 24.41 -9.91 3.34
N CYS A 146 24.11 -10.80 4.28
CA CYS A 146 24.81 -10.98 5.55
C CYS A 146 24.94 -9.67 6.38
N ASP A 147 24.00 -8.73 6.23
CA ASP A 147 24.01 -7.45 6.96
C ASP A 147 23.41 -7.57 8.38
N GLY A 148 22.84 -8.74 8.70
CA GLY A 148 22.19 -9.05 9.97
C GLY A 148 20.69 -8.76 10.00
N SER A 149 20.13 -8.31 8.89
CA SER A 149 18.70 -8.15 8.64
C SER A 149 18.21 -9.25 7.69
N VAL A 150 16.91 -9.38 7.54
CA VAL A 150 16.32 -10.39 6.65
C VAL A 150 15.31 -9.64 5.79
N ASP A 151 15.45 -9.74 4.46
CA ASP A 151 14.55 -9.15 3.47
C ASP A 151 14.41 -7.60 3.59
N GLU A 152 15.43 -6.87 4.07
CA GLU A 152 15.37 -5.42 4.35
C GLU A 152 15.60 -4.53 3.12
N SER A 153 16.33 -5.03 2.12
CA SER A 153 16.69 -4.29 0.91
C SER A 153 15.76 -4.58 -0.28
N ALA A 154 14.90 -5.59 -0.18
CA ALA A 154 13.87 -5.84 -1.18
C ALA A 154 12.65 -4.99 -0.85
N ALA A 155 12.56 -3.79 -1.43
CA ALA A 155 11.33 -3.01 -1.42
C ALA A 155 10.15 -3.96 -1.75
N VAL A 156 9.27 -4.13 -0.77
CA VAL A 156 8.21 -5.13 -0.84
C VAL A 156 7.22 -4.60 -1.86
N ASP A 157 7.17 -5.25 -3.01
CA ASP A 157 6.00 -5.36 -3.88
C ASP A 157 5.15 -6.54 -3.36
N ALA A 158 4.11 -6.27 -2.56
CA ALA A 158 3.36 -7.32 -1.87
C ALA A 158 2.24 -7.94 -2.72
N ASP A 159 1.73 -7.22 -3.71
CA ASP A 159 0.62 -7.65 -4.58
C ASP A 159 1.04 -8.09 -5.99
N GLY A 160 2.28 -7.80 -6.40
CA GLY A 160 2.92 -8.24 -7.63
C GLY A 160 2.62 -7.37 -8.85
N ASP A 161 2.26 -6.10 -8.67
CA ASP A 161 1.90 -5.18 -9.76
C ASP A 161 3.13 -4.49 -10.42
N GLY A 162 4.29 -4.61 -9.78
CA GLY A 162 5.57 -4.06 -10.24
C GLY A 162 5.97 -2.72 -9.60
N TYR A 163 5.19 -2.22 -8.64
CA TYR A 163 5.52 -1.10 -7.77
C TYR A 163 5.71 -1.62 -6.33
N ASP A 164 6.54 -0.92 -5.55
CA ASP A 164 6.81 -1.31 -4.16
C ASP A 164 6.17 -0.30 -3.20
N SER A 165 6.06 -0.66 -1.92
CA SER A 165 5.52 0.20 -0.84
C SER A 165 6.14 1.61 -0.68
N SER A 166 7.26 1.94 -1.36
CA SER A 166 7.79 3.30 -1.37
C SER A 166 7.14 4.19 -2.44
N THR A 167 6.52 3.56 -3.43
CA THR A 167 5.97 4.18 -4.64
C THR A 167 4.47 3.92 -4.76
N ASP A 168 4.00 2.76 -4.30
CA ASP A 168 2.60 2.38 -4.18
C ASP A 168 2.00 2.82 -2.84
N CYS A 169 0.85 3.48 -2.89
CA CYS A 169 0.10 3.97 -1.75
C CYS A 169 -0.73 2.88 -1.05
N ASP A 170 -1.01 1.75 -1.70
CA ASP A 170 -1.53 0.52 -1.09
C ASP A 170 -0.89 -0.74 -1.73
N ASP A 171 0.33 -1.05 -1.30
CA ASP A 171 1.14 -2.23 -1.68
C ASP A 171 0.51 -3.60 -1.39
N THR A 172 -0.76 -3.64 -0.98
CA THR A 172 -1.53 -4.88 -0.77
C THR A 172 -2.63 -5.09 -1.81
N ASP A 173 -2.83 -4.14 -2.72
CA ASP A 173 -3.86 -4.15 -3.75
C ASP A 173 -3.30 -3.77 -5.13
N ALA A 174 -3.10 -4.78 -5.99
CA ALA A 174 -2.56 -4.59 -7.34
C ALA A 174 -3.42 -3.74 -8.30
N SER A 175 -4.57 -3.22 -7.84
CA SER A 175 -5.36 -2.22 -8.57
C SER A 175 -5.03 -0.77 -8.19
N VAL A 176 -4.25 -0.57 -7.14
CA VAL A 176 -3.74 0.70 -6.65
C VAL A 176 -2.27 0.79 -7.04
N TYR A 177 -1.91 1.76 -7.87
CA TYR A 177 -0.53 1.99 -8.30
C TYR A 177 -0.36 3.32 -9.03
N PRO A 178 0.87 3.88 -9.07
CA PRO A 178 1.10 5.14 -9.76
C PRO A 178 0.63 5.16 -11.22
N GLY A 179 -0.33 6.04 -11.50
CA GLY A 179 -0.93 6.19 -12.83
C GLY A 179 -1.96 5.11 -13.19
N ALA A 180 -2.52 4.40 -12.21
CA ALA A 180 -3.76 3.64 -12.38
C ALA A 180 -4.92 4.56 -12.81
N LYS A 181 -6.09 3.97 -13.06
CA LYS A 181 -7.30 4.73 -13.35
C LYS A 181 -8.18 4.75 -12.11
N GLU A 182 -8.59 5.94 -11.66
CA GLU A 182 -9.52 6.07 -10.55
C GLU A 182 -10.86 5.38 -10.79
N VAL A 183 -11.38 4.79 -9.72
CA VAL A 183 -12.75 4.29 -9.60
C VAL A 183 -13.37 4.86 -8.32
N ARG A 184 -14.70 5.09 -8.30
CA ARG A 184 -15.39 5.65 -7.12
C ARG A 184 -15.55 4.62 -5.98
N ASP A 185 -14.45 4.23 -5.36
CA ASP A 185 -14.41 3.38 -4.17
C ASP A 185 -13.84 4.10 -2.94
N GLY A 186 -13.43 5.37 -3.08
CA GLY A 186 -12.85 6.18 -2.01
C GLY A 186 -11.40 5.84 -1.68
N VAL A 187 -10.74 5.10 -2.57
CA VAL A 187 -9.29 4.85 -2.58
C VAL A 187 -8.66 5.77 -3.61
N ASP A 188 -7.44 6.25 -3.34
CA ASP A 188 -6.58 6.92 -4.31
C ASP A 188 -5.91 5.81 -5.13
N ASN A 189 -6.51 5.43 -6.28
CA ASN A 189 -6.02 4.28 -7.05
C ASN A 189 -4.71 4.61 -7.78
N ASP A 190 -4.51 5.87 -8.20
CA ASP A 190 -3.39 6.30 -9.03
C ASP A 190 -2.22 6.93 -8.25
N CYS A 191 -2.36 7.01 -6.92
CA CYS A 191 -1.41 7.52 -5.95
C CYS A 191 -0.93 8.95 -6.23
N ASP A 192 -1.77 9.80 -6.86
CA ASP A 192 -1.45 11.21 -7.12
C ASP A 192 -1.79 12.16 -5.95
N GLY A 193 -2.47 11.62 -4.93
CA GLY A 193 -2.88 12.33 -3.72
C GLY A 193 -4.26 12.98 -3.81
N ALA A 194 -4.97 12.82 -4.92
CA ALA A 194 -6.40 13.03 -5.03
C ALA A 194 -7.14 11.69 -4.87
N VAL A 195 -8.44 11.76 -4.62
CA VAL A 195 -9.29 10.57 -4.45
C VAL A 195 -10.47 10.76 -5.39
N ASP A 196 -10.72 9.76 -6.23
CA ASP A 196 -11.84 9.72 -7.18
C ASP A 196 -11.86 10.90 -8.19
N GLU A 197 -10.74 11.55 -8.49
CA GLU A 197 -10.69 12.77 -9.31
C GLU A 197 -10.82 12.53 -10.81
N SER A 198 -10.44 11.35 -11.28
CA SER A 198 -10.60 10.94 -12.68
C SER A 198 -11.81 10.02 -12.93
N ALA A 199 -12.61 9.74 -11.89
CA ALA A 199 -13.90 9.08 -11.98
C ALA A 199 -15.04 10.07 -12.29
N ALA A 200 -14.86 10.90 -13.31
CA ALA A 200 -15.97 11.49 -14.02
C ALA A 200 -16.69 10.34 -14.74
N VAL A 201 -17.58 9.69 -14.01
CA VAL A 201 -18.34 8.53 -14.48
C VAL A 201 -19.36 9.07 -15.45
N ASP A 202 -19.24 8.65 -16.70
CA ASP A 202 -20.29 8.62 -17.70
C ASP A 202 -21.18 7.40 -17.37
N ALA A 203 -22.17 7.57 -16.50
CA ALA A 203 -22.87 6.43 -15.91
C ALA A 203 -23.86 5.76 -16.89
N ASP A 204 -24.28 6.45 -17.94
CA ASP A 204 -25.16 5.93 -18.98
C ASP A 204 -24.46 5.59 -20.31
N GLY A 205 -23.21 6.03 -20.50
CA GLY A 205 -22.32 5.66 -21.60
C GLY A 205 -22.42 6.55 -22.85
N ASP A 206 -22.87 7.79 -22.74
CA ASP A 206 -23.05 8.71 -23.86
C ASP A 206 -21.83 9.57 -24.22
N GLY A 207 -20.81 9.53 -23.35
CA GLY A 207 -19.54 10.24 -23.50
C GLY A 207 -19.44 11.57 -22.76
N TYR A 208 -20.44 11.96 -21.97
CA TYR A 208 -20.41 13.08 -21.04
C TYR A 208 -20.45 12.55 -19.59
N ASP A 209 -19.94 13.33 -18.65
CA ASP A 209 -19.89 12.97 -17.24
C ASP A 209 -20.76 13.92 -16.40
N THR A 210 -21.04 13.56 -15.15
CA THR A 210 -21.78 14.40 -14.17
C THR A 210 -21.37 15.88 -14.06
N SER A 211 -20.19 16.29 -14.54
CA SER A 211 -19.78 17.71 -14.53
C SER A 211 -20.33 18.50 -15.71
N SER A 212 -20.70 17.81 -16.79
CA SER A 212 -21.22 18.38 -18.03
C SER A 212 -22.64 17.91 -18.34
N ASP A 213 -23.02 16.71 -17.89
CA ASP A 213 -24.34 16.12 -18.03
C ASP A 213 -25.25 16.46 -16.83
N CYS A 214 -26.43 16.97 -17.15
CA CYS A 214 -27.46 17.35 -16.19
C CYS A 214 -28.31 16.16 -15.69
N ASP A 215 -28.29 15.01 -16.37
CA ASP A 215 -28.83 13.73 -15.90
C ASP A 215 -27.99 12.53 -16.38
N ASP A 216 -26.84 12.34 -15.72
CA ASP A 216 -25.85 11.26 -15.94
C ASP A 216 -26.40 9.81 -15.85
N ALA A 217 -27.69 9.63 -15.57
CA ALA A 217 -28.34 8.33 -15.57
C ALA A 217 -29.15 8.06 -16.86
N ASP A 218 -29.24 9.01 -17.79
CA ASP A 218 -30.01 8.93 -19.02
C ASP A 218 -29.22 9.42 -20.24
N ALA A 219 -28.69 8.49 -21.05
CA ALA A 219 -27.89 8.76 -22.25
C ALA A 219 -28.60 9.56 -23.37
N ALA A 220 -29.87 9.93 -23.17
CA ALA A 220 -30.61 10.85 -24.02
C ALA A 220 -30.47 12.33 -23.58
N VAL A 221 -29.93 12.58 -22.39
CA VAL A 221 -29.73 13.88 -21.79
C VAL A 221 -28.23 14.16 -21.80
N TYR A 222 -27.79 15.15 -22.57
CA TYR A 222 -26.39 15.56 -22.64
C TYR A 222 -26.20 16.91 -23.32
N PRO A 223 -25.08 17.61 -23.08
CA PRO A 223 -24.74 18.85 -23.78
C PRO A 223 -24.94 18.81 -25.31
N GLY A 224 -25.94 19.56 -25.78
CA GLY A 224 -26.27 19.66 -27.21
C GLY A 224 -27.05 18.47 -27.78
N ALA A 225 -27.73 17.69 -26.94
CA ALA A 225 -28.78 16.77 -27.37
C ALA A 225 -29.92 17.52 -28.11
N THR A 226 -30.87 16.78 -28.66
CA THR A 226 -32.06 17.40 -29.27
C THR A 226 -33.19 17.39 -28.24
N GLU A 227 -33.69 18.57 -27.90
CA GLU A 227 -34.86 18.70 -27.02
C GLU A 227 -36.07 17.90 -27.53
N VAL A 228 -36.74 17.27 -26.59
CA VAL A 228 -38.06 16.67 -26.76
C VAL A 228 -39.00 17.23 -25.70
N ALA A 229 -40.27 17.41 -26.05
CA ALA A 229 -41.28 17.99 -25.15
C ALA A 229 -41.72 17.01 -24.04
N ASP A 230 -40.80 16.62 -23.16
CA ASP A 230 -41.03 15.71 -22.05
C ASP A 230 -40.81 16.34 -20.67
N GLY A 231 -40.45 17.64 -20.64
CA GLY A 231 -40.24 18.41 -19.42
C GLY A 231 -38.87 18.17 -18.78
N VAL A 232 -37.94 17.55 -19.52
CA VAL A 232 -36.53 17.42 -19.19
C VAL A 232 -35.73 18.41 -20.04
N ASP A 233 -34.69 19.01 -19.47
CA ASP A 233 -33.67 19.77 -20.21
C ASP A 233 -32.75 18.72 -20.85
N ASN A 234 -33.02 18.32 -22.10
CA ASN A 234 -32.27 17.22 -22.72
C ASN A 234 -30.87 17.67 -23.15
N ASP A 235 -30.69 18.93 -23.52
CA ASP A 235 -29.45 19.46 -24.07
C ASP A 235 -28.56 20.18 -23.04
N CYS A 236 -29.02 20.25 -21.79
CA CYS A 236 -28.36 20.82 -20.63
C CYS A 236 -27.98 22.30 -20.81
N ASP A 237 -28.72 23.08 -21.60
CA ASP A 237 -28.50 24.52 -21.78
C ASP A 237 -29.12 25.40 -20.67
N GLY A 238 -29.89 24.77 -19.77
CA GLY A 238 -30.57 25.41 -18.65
C GLY A 238 -31.97 25.94 -18.99
N MET A 239 -32.46 25.71 -20.19
CA MET A 239 -33.85 25.84 -20.59
C MET A 239 -34.49 24.45 -20.68
N VAL A 240 -35.82 24.39 -20.69
CA VAL A 240 -36.56 23.13 -20.76
C VAL A 240 -37.49 23.24 -21.96
N ASP A 241 -37.44 22.26 -22.86
CA ASP A 241 -38.29 22.14 -24.03
C ASP A 241 -38.22 23.36 -25.01
N GLU A 242 -37.09 24.06 -25.11
CA GLU A 242 -36.97 25.31 -25.88
C GLU A 242 -36.70 25.13 -27.37
N ALA A 243 -35.99 24.06 -27.75
CA ALA A 243 -35.80 23.69 -29.16
C ALA A 243 -36.95 22.83 -29.71
N ALA A 244 -37.84 22.34 -28.85
CA ALA A 244 -39.11 21.83 -29.29
C ALA A 244 -39.98 23.02 -29.69
N GLY A 245 -40.11 23.27 -31.00
CA GLY A 245 -41.29 23.94 -31.55
C GLY A 245 -42.50 23.05 -31.25
N VAL A 246 -42.91 23.02 -29.99
CA VAL A 246 -43.98 22.18 -29.47
C VAL A 246 -45.24 22.61 -30.20
N ASP A 247 -45.72 21.68 -31.00
CA ASP A 247 -47.05 21.64 -31.61
C ASP A 247 -47.83 20.65 -30.74
N ALA A 248 -48.26 21.10 -29.54
CA ALA A 248 -48.77 20.21 -28.50
C ALA A 248 -50.13 19.60 -28.88
N ASP A 249 -50.85 20.23 -29.80
CA ASP A 249 -52.15 19.77 -30.29
C ASP A 249 -52.10 19.10 -31.68
N GLY A 250 -51.00 19.25 -32.42
CA GLY A 250 -50.68 18.53 -33.65
C GLY A 250 -51.24 19.16 -34.93
N ASP A 251 -51.45 20.47 -34.97
CA ASP A 251 -51.99 21.19 -36.13
C ASP A 251 -50.93 21.72 -37.12
N GLY A 252 -49.65 21.60 -36.74
CA GLY A 252 -48.50 21.96 -37.55
C GLY A 252 -47.93 23.36 -37.29
N TYR A 253 -48.40 24.06 -36.25
CA TYR A 253 -47.83 25.31 -35.76
C TYR A 253 -47.30 25.12 -34.33
N ASP A 254 -46.19 25.79 -34.01
CA ASP A 254 -45.59 25.71 -32.66
C ASP A 254 -46.09 26.84 -31.75
N THR A 255 -45.83 26.76 -30.45
CA THR A 255 -46.09 27.83 -29.45
C THR A 255 -45.62 29.23 -29.84
N SER A 256 -44.66 29.37 -30.77
CA SER A 256 -44.16 30.67 -31.23
C SER A 256 -45.07 31.32 -32.27
N THR A 257 -45.89 30.51 -32.94
CA THR A 257 -46.79 30.92 -34.03
C THR A 257 -48.27 30.72 -33.66
N ASP A 258 -48.57 29.71 -32.86
CA ASP A 258 -49.89 29.40 -32.35
C ASP A 258 -50.21 30.18 -31.07
N CYS A 259 -51.39 30.81 -31.05
CA CYS A 259 -51.90 31.56 -29.93
C CYS A 259 -52.61 30.68 -28.87
N ASP A 260 -52.94 29.43 -29.17
CA ASP A 260 -53.42 28.41 -28.22
C ASP A 260 -52.96 26.99 -28.61
N ASP A 261 -51.70 26.69 -28.31
CA ASP A 261 -51.01 25.39 -28.54
C ASP A 261 -51.60 24.21 -27.72
N SER A 262 -52.84 24.33 -27.24
CA SER A 262 -53.58 23.28 -26.58
C SER A 262 -54.87 22.89 -27.32
N ASP A 263 -55.18 23.55 -28.44
CA ASP A 263 -56.37 23.35 -29.25
C ASP A 263 -56.05 23.43 -30.75
N ALA A 264 -55.92 22.27 -31.40
CA ALA A 264 -55.60 22.10 -32.83
C ALA A 264 -56.62 22.73 -33.81
N THR A 265 -57.64 23.41 -33.31
CA THR A 265 -58.58 24.21 -34.10
C THR A 265 -58.27 25.71 -34.08
N VAL A 266 -57.30 26.13 -33.27
CA VAL A 266 -56.79 27.48 -33.13
C VAL A 266 -55.40 27.51 -33.75
N TYR A 267 -55.23 28.22 -34.87
CA TYR A 267 -53.94 28.35 -35.53
C TYR A 267 -53.93 29.47 -36.57
N PRO A 268 -52.75 29.96 -36.98
CA PRO A 268 -52.62 30.96 -38.04
C PRO A 268 -53.41 30.63 -39.32
N GLY A 269 -54.46 31.43 -39.58
CA GLY A 269 -55.32 31.27 -40.76
C GLY A 269 -56.39 30.18 -40.64
N ALA A 270 -56.68 29.69 -39.43
CA ALA A 270 -57.89 28.93 -39.14
C ALA A 270 -59.15 29.74 -39.47
N LYS A 271 -60.31 29.10 -39.36
CA LYS A 271 -61.60 29.77 -39.63
C LYS A 271 -62.21 30.25 -38.32
N GLU A 272 -62.33 31.57 -38.19
CA GLU A 272 -63.09 32.22 -37.13
C GLU A 272 -64.49 31.62 -36.93
N VAL A 273 -64.76 31.25 -35.70
CA VAL A 273 -66.10 30.90 -35.19
C VAL A 273 -66.51 31.92 -34.13
N ARG A 274 -67.81 32.18 -33.99
CA ARG A 274 -68.31 33.16 -33.00
C ARG A 274 -68.40 32.55 -31.61
N ASP A 275 -67.25 32.25 -31.02
CA ASP A 275 -67.12 31.67 -29.68
C ASP A 275 -66.37 32.60 -28.69
N GLY A 276 -65.88 33.75 -29.16
CA GLY A 276 -65.18 34.73 -28.33
C GLY A 276 -63.69 34.45 -28.17
N LEU A 277 -63.13 33.55 -28.98
CA LEU A 277 -61.70 33.28 -29.13
C LEU A 277 -61.18 33.89 -30.43
N ASP A 278 -59.86 34.06 -30.54
CA ASP A 278 -59.16 34.43 -31.78
C ASP A 278 -58.67 33.10 -32.38
N ASN A 279 -59.50 32.44 -33.20
CA ASN A 279 -59.19 31.10 -33.68
C ASN A 279 -58.09 31.12 -34.74
N ASP A 280 -57.95 32.22 -35.49
CA ASP A 280 -56.99 32.32 -36.59
C ASP A 280 -55.68 33.04 -36.23
N CYS A 281 -55.52 33.37 -34.95
CA CYS A 281 -54.37 34.04 -34.35
C CYS A 281 -53.97 35.36 -35.05
N ASN A 282 -54.93 36.08 -35.62
CA ASN A 282 -54.68 37.34 -36.33
C ASN A 282 -54.76 38.60 -35.44
N GLY A 283 -55.10 38.43 -34.16
CA GLY A 283 -55.28 39.49 -33.17
C GLY A 283 -56.68 40.12 -33.14
N ILE A 284 -57.66 39.54 -33.84
CA ILE A 284 -59.06 39.99 -33.90
C ILE A 284 -59.97 38.84 -33.48
N VAL A 285 -60.63 39.01 -32.33
CA VAL A 285 -61.65 38.08 -31.86
C VAL A 285 -62.91 38.14 -32.74
N ASP A 286 -63.37 36.99 -33.26
CA ASP A 286 -64.60 36.78 -34.02
C ASP A 286 -64.70 37.63 -35.33
N GLY A 287 -63.69 37.53 -36.20
CA GLY A 287 -63.49 38.34 -37.44
C GLY A 287 -64.40 38.11 -38.66
#